data_AF-A0A1V8TA02-F1
#
_entry.id   AF-A0A1V8TA02-F1
#
_cell.length_a   1.000
_cell.length_b   1.000
_cell.length_c   1.000
_cell.angle_alpha   90.00
_cell.angle_beta   90.00
_cell.angle_gamma   90.00
#
_symmetry.space_group_name_H-M   'P 1'
#
loop_
_entity.id
_entity.type
_entity.pdbx_description
1 polymer ?
#
loop_
_entity_poly.entity_id
_entity_poly.type
_entity_poly.pdbx_seq_one_letter_code
_entity_poly.pdbx_strand_id
1 'polypeptide(L)'
;MGAGIARLLSAHNYRVVTNASGRSVATQARCSANNVELLPTDLDLCNQADYILSIVPQRDAVATAERVIAVSSNRDFAKRQNPLYFLDLNAISPSSARVNDELFAKSAPDIRLIDGGIIGGPPNLKDDGTWSRPSVVVSGPNDLRDAQRSGAHLAEVLNVRHINTTVGSASGLK
;
A
#
# COMPACT_ATOMS: atom_id res chain seq x y z
N MET A 1 -5.59 -10.68 4.69
CA MET A 1 -4.30 -10.03 4.39
C MET A 1 -4.19 -8.65 5.05
N GLY A 2 -4.97 -7.65 4.62
CA GLY A 2 -4.85 -6.27 5.13
C GLY A 2 -4.85 -6.10 6.66
N ALA A 3 -5.76 -6.75 7.38
CA ALA A 3 -5.77 -6.70 8.85
C ALA A 3 -4.50 -7.27 9.51
N GLY A 4 -3.91 -8.33 8.93
CA GLY A 4 -2.65 -8.90 9.44
C GLY A 4 -1.49 -7.92 9.26
N ILE A 5 -1.41 -7.28 8.09
CA ILE A 5 -0.42 -6.23 7.80
C ILE A 5 -0.61 -5.03 8.71
N ALA A 6 -1.85 -4.58 8.94
CA ALA A 6 -2.14 -3.49 9.86
C ALA A 6 -1.64 -3.79 11.28
N ARG A 7 -1.95 -4.96 11.83
CA ARG A 7 -1.46 -5.36 13.16
C ARG A 7 0.06 -5.41 13.25
N LEU A 8 0.71 -5.94 12.21
CA LEU A 8 2.18 -5.98 12.14
C LEU A 8 2.73 -4.55 12.17
N LEU A 9 2.22 -3.65 11.34
CA LEU A 9 2.66 -2.26 11.29
C LEU A 9 2.43 -1.54 12.63
N SER A 10 1.26 -1.70 13.25
CA SER A 10 0.97 -1.13 14.56
C SER A 10 1.91 -1.65 15.66
N ALA A 11 2.29 -2.94 15.62
CA ALA A 11 3.27 -3.52 16.54
C ALA A 11 4.69 -2.96 16.36
N HIS A 12 4.98 -2.38 15.19
CA HIS A 12 6.23 -1.69 14.86
C HIS A 12 6.08 -0.15 14.90
N ASN A 13 5.12 0.37 15.68
CA ASN A 13 4.89 1.79 15.94
C ASN A 13 4.50 2.65 14.73
N TYR A 14 3.97 2.04 13.67
CA TYR A 14 3.34 2.79 12.59
C TYR A 14 1.93 3.21 12.96
N ARG A 15 1.57 4.46 12.63
CA ARG A 15 0.17 4.88 12.56
C ARG A 15 -0.46 4.29 11.30
N VAL A 16 -1.49 3.47 11.47
CA VAL A 16 -2.19 2.84 10.36
C VAL A 16 -3.55 3.50 10.17
N VAL A 17 -3.79 4.05 8.98
CA VAL A 17 -5.02 4.76 8.61
C VAL A 17 -5.66 4.12 7.38
N THR A 18 -6.99 4.22 7.24
CA THR A 18 -7.72 3.87 6.02
C THR A 18 -8.96 4.73 5.86
N ASN A 19 -9.48 4.86 4.65
CA ASN A 19 -10.84 5.31 4.42
C ASN A 19 -11.77 4.10 4.23
N ALA A 20 -12.85 4.03 5.02
CA ALA A 20 -13.88 2.99 4.91
C ALA A 20 -15.31 3.55 4.87
N SER A 21 -15.49 4.85 4.56
CA SER A 21 -16.80 5.53 4.57
C SER A 21 -17.84 4.89 3.64
N GLY A 22 -17.41 4.25 2.55
CA GLY A 22 -18.27 3.48 1.64
C GLY A 22 -18.38 1.98 1.95
N ARG A 23 -17.93 1.52 3.13
CA ARG A 23 -17.90 0.09 3.48
C ARG A 23 -18.88 -0.21 4.62
N SER A 24 -19.28 -1.48 4.70
CA SER A 24 -20.22 -1.96 5.72
C SER A 24 -19.72 -1.68 7.14
N VAL A 25 -20.66 -1.56 8.09
CA VAL A 25 -20.36 -1.40 9.53
C VAL A 25 -19.42 -2.51 10.01
N ALA A 26 -19.59 -3.75 9.54
CA ALA A 26 -18.69 -4.86 9.86
C ALA A 26 -17.24 -4.65 9.37
N THR A 27 -17.04 -3.92 8.28
CA THR A 27 -15.70 -3.55 7.80
C THR A 27 -15.09 -2.46 8.67
N GLN A 28 -15.86 -1.43 9.00
CA GLN A 28 -15.41 -0.36 9.89
C GLN A 28 -15.05 -0.90 11.28
N ALA A 29 -15.88 -1.77 11.85
CA ALA A 29 -15.61 -2.43 13.13
C ALA A 29 -14.32 -3.29 13.10
N ARG A 30 -14.04 -3.97 11.97
CA ARG A 30 -12.78 -4.72 11.80
C ARG A 30 -11.56 -3.79 11.76
N CYS A 31 -11.67 -2.60 11.16
CA CYS A 31 -10.60 -1.61 11.19
C CYS A 31 -10.30 -1.20 12.64
N SER A 32 -11.33 -0.78 13.39
CA SER A 32 -11.18 -0.38 14.79
C SER A 32 -10.59 -1.49 15.66
N ALA A 33 -11.05 -2.74 15.49
CA ALA A 33 -10.54 -3.90 16.23
C ALA A 33 -9.07 -4.25 15.92
N ASN A 34 -8.49 -3.70 14.85
CA ASN A 34 -7.08 -3.89 14.47
C ASN A 34 -6.27 -2.60 14.59
N ASN A 35 -6.73 -1.63 15.39
CA ASN A 35 -6.07 -0.32 15.58
C ASN A 35 -5.80 0.42 14.27
N VAL A 36 -6.73 0.30 13.32
CA VAL A 36 -6.72 1.07 12.07
C VAL A 36 -7.63 2.28 12.25
N GLU A 37 -7.05 3.47 12.18
CA GLU A 37 -7.77 4.73 12.26
C GLU A 37 -8.58 4.96 10.97
N LEU A 38 -9.84 5.34 11.13
CA LEU A 38 -10.75 5.63 10.03
C LEU A 38 -10.71 7.11 9.70
N LEU A 39 -10.21 7.43 8.51
CA LEU A 39 -10.25 8.77 7.93
C LEU A 39 -11.53 8.95 7.08
N PRO A 40 -12.10 10.16 7.02
CA PRO A 40 -13.42 10.34 6.42
C PRO A 40 -13.39 10.30 4.89
N THR A 41 -12.29 10.72 4.26
CA THR A 41 -12.16 10.80 2.80
C THR A 41 -10.85 10.21 2.27
N ASP A 42 -10.80 9.93 0.96
CA ASP A 42 -9.55 9.52 0.30
C ASP A 42 -8.54 10.68 0.25
N LEU A 43 -9.01 11.93 0.25
CA LEU A 43 -8.15 13.11 0.36
C LEU A 43 -7.43 13.11 1.71
N ASP A 44 -8.15 12.88 2.81
CA ASP A 44 -7.54 12.77 4.13
C ASP A 44 -6.54 11.61 4.20
N LEU A 45 -6.90 10.46 3.62
CA LEU A 45 -6.00 9.31 3.53
C LEU A 45 -4.71 9.66 2.80
N CYS A 46 -4.81 10.24 1.61
CA CYS A 46 -3.64 10.57 0.80
C CYS A 46 -2.82 11.71 1.40
N ASN A 47 -3.45 12.68 2.08
CA ASN A 47 -2.74 13.79 2.72
C ASN A 47 -2.01 13.36 4.01
N GLN A 48 -2.51 12.35 4.72
CA GLN A 48 -1.95 11.93 6.02
C GLN A 48 -1.04 10.70 5.95
N ALA A 49 -1.14 9.87 4.92
CA ALA A 49 -0.28 8.70 4.73
C ALA A 49 0.99 9.06 3.95
N ASP A 50 2.12 8.47 4.30
CA ASP A 50 3.35 8.47 3.47
C ASP A 50 3.39 7.29 2.48
N TYR A 51 2.76 6.18 2.87
CA TYR A 51 2.69 4.94 2.11
C TYR A 51 1.24 4.43 2.10
N ILE A 52 0.68 4.20 0.92
CA ILE A 52 -0.58 3.50 0.72
C ILE A 52 -0.28 2.08 0.28
N LEU A 53 -0.74 1.10 1.06
CA LEU A 53 -0.63 -0.31 0.73
C LEU A 53 -1.97 -0.77 0.15
N SER A 54 -2.04 -0.89 -1.17
CA SER A 54 -3.25 -1.36 -1.86
C SER A 54 -3.37 -2.87 -1.73
N ILE A 55 -4.23 -3.33 -0.84
CA ILE A 55 -4.51 -4.75 -0.56
C ILE A 55 -6.03 -4.97 -0.59
N VAL A 56 -6.56 -5.11 -1.80
CA VAL A 56 -7.98 -5.29 -2.12
C VAL A 56 -8.19 -6.55 -2.98
N PRO A 57 -9.44 -7.02 -3.15
CA PRO A 57 -9.73 -8.05 -4.16
C PRO A 57 -9.26 -7.60 -5.55
N GLN A 58 -8.75 -8.54 -6.36
CA GLN A 58 -8.18 -8.24 -7.69
C GLN A 58 -9.10 -7.37 -8.57
N ARG A 59 -10.40 -7.63 -8.55
CA ARG A 59 -11.40 -6.87 -9.33
C ARG A 59 -11.53 -5.39 -8.92
N ASP A 60 -11.11 -5.04 -7.71
CA ASP A 60 -11.21 -3.69 -7.15
C ASP A 60 -9.90 -2.90 -7.32
N ALA A 61 -8.82 -3.53 -7.81
CA ALA A 61 -7.48 -2.93 -7.85
C ALA A 61 -7.41 -1.67 -8.73
N VAL A 62 -7.95 -1.74 -9.96
CA VAL A 62 -7.97 -0.61 -10.90
C VAL A 62 -8.79 0.55 -10.34
N ALA A 63 -10.01 0.28 -9.88
CA ALA A 63 -10.86 1.31 -9.27
C ALA A 63 -10.22 1.95 -8.03
N THR A 64 -9.40 1.20 -7.28
CA THR A 64 -8.65 1.73 -6.14
C THR A 64 -7.52 2.66 -6.58
N ALA A 65 -6.77 2.30 -7.62
CA ALA A 65 -5.74 3.16 -8.21
C ALA A 65 -6.37 4.46 -8.77
N GLU A 66 -7.47 4.35 -9.52
CA GLU A 66 -8.19 5.50 -10.08
C GLU A 66 -8.68 6.47 -9.00
N ARG A 67 -9.18 5.97 -7.86
CA ARG A 67 -9.58 6.81 -6.72
C ARG A 67 -8.42 7.63 -6.18
N VAL A 68 -7.24 7.02 -6.03
CA VAL A 68 -6.04 7.72 -5.53
C VAL A 68 -5.54 8.74 -6.55
N ILE A 69 -5.56 8.41 -7.84
CA ILE A 69 -5.21 9.32 -8.93
C ILE A 69 -6.19 10.50 -9.01
N ALA A 70 -7.49 10.27 -8.83
CA ALA A 70 -8.48 11.34 -8.82
C ALA A 70 -8.22 12.34 -7.66
N VAL A 71 -7.77 11.84 -6.51
CA VAL A 71 -7.44 12.66 -5.35
C VAL A 71 -6.24 13.57 -5.59
N SER A 72 -5.23 13.16 -6.37
CA SER A 72 -4.06 14.01 -6.65
C SER A 72 -4.40 15.26 -7.46
N SER A 73 -5.55 15.29 -8.13
CA SER A 73 -6.06 16.46 -8.85
C SER A 73 -6.88 17.40 -7.97
N ASN A 74 -7.12 17.06 -6.70
CA ASN A 74 -7.84 17.91 -5.76
C ASN A 74 -6.98 19.13 -5.39
N ARG A 75 -7.58 20.32 -5.35
CA ARG A 75 -6.90 21.57 -4.99
C ARG A 75 -6.28 21.56 -3.59
N ASP A 76 -6.88 20.78 -2.68
CA ASP A 76 -6.49 20.66 -1.27
C ASP A 76 -5.57 19.44 -1.06
N PHE A 77 -5.12 18.79 -2.14
CA PHE A 77 -4.08 17.78 -2.10
C PHE A 77 -2.78 18.43 -1.62
N ALA A 78 -2.22 17.88 -0.54
CA ALA A 78 -1.10 18.50 0.15
C ALA A 78 0.12 18.59 -0.76
N LYS A 79 0.77 19.75 -0.78
CA LYS A 79 2.13 19.86 -1.34
C LYS A 79 3.08 19.17 -0.37
N ARG A 80 3.88 18.22 -0.88
CA ARG A 80 4.75 17.39 -0.04
C ARG A 80 6.21 17.56 -0.44
N GLN A 81 7.10 17.50 0.54
CA GLN A 81 8.55 17.41 0.29
C GLN A 81 8.96 16.01 -0.19
N ASN A 82 8.32 14.99 0.39
CA ASN A 82 8.45 13.59 -0.02
C ASN A 82 7.18 13.16 -0.76
N PRO A 83 7.28 12.40 -1.84
CA PRO A 83 6.09 11.91 -2.55
C PRO A 83 5.25 11.01 -1.66
N LEU A 84 4.01 10.80 -2.08
CA LEU A 84 3.21 9.67 -1.60
C LEU A 84 3.63 8.41 -2.35
N TYR A 85 3.87 7.30 -1.64
CA TYR A 85 4.12 6.01 -2.28
C TYR A 85 2.83 5.19 -2.32
N PHE A 86 2.46 4.71 -3.50
CA PHE A 86 1.36 3.76 -3.67
C PHE A 86 1.94 2.39 -4.02
N LEU A 87 1.90 1.46 -3.07
CA LEU A 87 2.32 0.08 -3.27
C LEU A 87 1.12 -0.72 -3.74
N ASP A 88 1.11 -1.13 -5.01
CA ASP A 88 0.09 -2.02 -5.55
C ASP A 88 0.46 -3.46 -5.17
N LEU A 89 -0.13 -3.97 -4.09
CA LEU A 89 0.15 -5.31 -3.55
C LEU A 89 -0.96 -6.32 -3.89
N ASN A 90 -1.83 -5.94 -4.84
CA ASN A 90 -2.96 -6.75 -5.26
C ASN A 90 -2.52 -7.97 -6.08
N ALA A 91 -3.42 -8.92 -6.33
CA ALA A 91 -3.16 -10.06 -7.21
C ALA A 91 -3.49 -9.70 -8.66
N ILE A 92 -2.78 -8.74 -9.24
CA ILE A 92 -2.98 -8.28 -10.61
C ILE A 92 -1.93 -8.86 -11.56
N SER A 93 -2.19 -8.80 -12.87
CA SER A 93 -1.23 -9.26 -13.87
C SER A 93 -0.14 -8.21 -14.12
N PRO A 94 1.02 -8.61 -14.70
CA PRO A 94 2.05 -7.67 -15.15
C PRO A 94 1.52 -6.60 -16.12
N SER A 95 0.55 -6.94 -16.97
CA SER A 95 -0.07 -5.98 -17.89
C SER A 95 -0.88 -4.93 -17.15
N SER A 96 -1.69 -5.31 -16.16
CA SER A 96 -2.44 -4.38 -15.33
C SER A 96 -1.52 -3.48 -14.51
N ALA A 97 -0.42 -4.01 -13.97
CA ALA A 97 0.56 -3.22 -13.23
C ALA A 97 1.18 -2.10 -14.10
N ARG A 98 1.54 -2.42 -15.36
CA ARG A 98 2.05 -1.42 -16.31
C ARG A 98 1.00 -0.37 -16.69
N VAL A 99 -0.25 -0.78 -16.90
CA VAL A 99 -1.35 0.17 -17.16
C VAL A 99 -1.53 1.13 -15.98
N ASN A 100 -1.49 0.62 -14.75
CA ASN A 100 -1.56 1.48 -13.56
C ASN A 100 -0.36 2.44 -13.51
N ASP A 101 0.85 1.99 -13.80
CA ASP A 101 2.06 2.82 -13.82
C ASP A 101 1.96 3.99 -14.80
N GLU A 102 1.54 3.71 -16.04
CA GLU A 102 1.32 4.73 -17.06
C GLU A 102 0.27 5.75 -16.61
N LEU A 103 -0.80 5.29 -15.94
CA LEU A 103 -1.86 6.16 -15.43
C LEU A 103 -1.36 7.06 -14.29
N PHE A 104 -0.61 6.52 -13.33
CA PHE A 104 0.02 7.32 -12.27
C PHE A 104 1.00 8.33 -12.85
N ALA A 105 1.89 7.91 -13.76
CA ALA A 105 2.87 8.79 -14.39
C ALA A 105 2.21 9.97 -15.14
N LYS A 106 1.07 9.73 -15.79
CA LYS A 106 0.33 10.74 -16.56
C LYS A 106 -0.50 11.68 -15.69
N SER A 107 -1.15 11.17 -14.65
CA SER A 107 -2.23 11.89 -13.95
C SER A 107 -1.92 12.21 -12.48
N ALA A 108 -0.91 11.58 -11.90
CA ALA A 108 -0.53 11.75 -10.51
C ALA A 108 1.00 11.72 -10.33
N PRO A 109 1.77 12.64 -10.97
CA PRO A 109 3.24 12.61 -10.97
C PRO A 109 3.87 12.75 -9.58
N ASP A 110 3.12 13.27 -8.60
CA ASP A 110 3.55 13.39 -7.20
C ASP A 110 3.37 12.09 -6.38
N ILE A 111 2.80 11.05 -6.99
CA ILE A 111 2.60 9.73 -6.40
C ILE A 111 3.50 8.71 -7.10
N ARG A 112 4.35 8.04 -6.32
CA ARG A 112 5.25 7.00 -6.82
C ARG A 112 4.59 5.64 -6.69
N LEU A 113 4.25 5.03 -7.82
CA LEU A 113 3.81 3.64 -7.87
C LEU A 113 4.99 2.70 -7.58
N ILE A 114 4.73 1.67 -6.79
CA ILE A 114 5.60 0.50 -6.62
C ILE A 114 4.73 -0.72 -6.93
N ASP A 115 5.08 -1.48 -7.96
CA ASP A 115 4.44 -2.75 -8.27
C ASP A 115 4.91 -3.81 -7.28
N GLY A 116 3.98 -4.57 -6.71
CA GLY A 116 4.33 -5.59 -5.73
C GLY A 116 3.37 -6.77 -5.64
N GLY A 117 3.83 -7.79 -4.93
CA GLY A 117 3.11 -9.02 -4.70
C GLY A 117 3.38 -9.56 -3.30
N ILE A 118 2.31 -10.00 -2.64
CA ILE A 118 2.39 -10.71 -1.36
C ILE A 118 2.33 -12.22 -1.63
N ILE A 119 3.36 -12.94 -1.20
CA ILE A 119 3.47 -14.41 -1.30
C ILE A 119 3.40 -14.99 0.12
N GLY A 120 2.37 -15.81 0.37
CA GLY A 120 2.11 -16.44 1.65
C GLY A 120 0.88 -15.90 2.38
N GLY A 121 0.69 -16.38 3.62
CA GLY A 121 -0.44 -16.04 4.48
C GLY A 121 -0.33 -14.66 5.14
N PRO A 122 -1.42 -14.17 5.76
CA PRO A 122 -1.40 -12.92 6.50
C PRO A 122 -0.42 -12.99 7.69
N PRO A 123 0.26 -11.88 8.05
CA PRO A 123 1.08 -11.84 9.25
C PRO A 123 0.29 -12.21 10.51
N ASN A 124 0.93 -12.99 11.39
CA ASN A 124 0.41 -13.31 12.70
C ASN A 124 1.54 -13.36 13.74
N LEU A 125 1.26 -12.85 14.94
CA LEU A 125 2.11 -13.06 16.11
C LEU A 125 2.05 -14.54 16.49
N LYS A 126 3.19 -15.12 16.82
CA LYS A 126 3.34 -16.48 17.32
C LYS A 126 3.51 -16.46 18.84
N ASP A 127 3.36 -17.62 19.47
CA ASP A 127 3.45 -17.79 20.92
C ASP A 127 4.85 -17.44 21.47
N ASP A 128 5.90 -17.56 20.65
CA ASP A 128 7.28 -17.19 20.99
C ASP A 128 7.56 -15.68 20.89
N GLY A 129 6.54 -14.86 20.61
CA GLY A 129 6.66 -13.42 20.43
C GLY A 129 7.17 -12.97 19.06
N THR A 130 7.50 -13.90 18.16
CA THR A 130 7.92 -13.58 16.80
C THR A 130 6.74 -13.45 15.84
N TRP A 131 6.92 -12.71 14.74
CA TRP A 131 5.91 -12.60 13.69
C TRP A 131 6.16 -13.60 12.56
N SER A 132 5.13 -14.32 12.14
CA SER A 132 5.08 -14.80 10.76
C SER A 132 4.88 -13.60 9.84
N ARG A 133 5.61 -13.58 8.72
CA ARG A 133 5.51 -12.51 7.73
C ARG A 133 5.48 -13.13 6.33
N PRO A 134 4.58 -12.70 5.44
CA PRO A 134 4.65 -13.11 4.05
C PRO A 134 5.95 -12.57 3.42
N SER A 135 6.31 -13.11 2.26
CA SER A 135 7.31 -12.46 1.41
C SER A 135 6.60 -11.36 0.62
N VAL A 136 7.08 -10.12 0.71
CA VAL A 136 6.61 -9.03 -0.15
C VAL A 136 7.67 -8.80 -1.22
N VAL A 137 7.33 -9.05 -2.47
CA VAL A 137 8.21 -8.76 -3.61
C VAL A 137 7.75 -7.47 -4.26
N VAL A 138 8.68 -6.59 -4.63
CA VAL A 138 8.39 -5.33 -5.31
C VAL A 138 9.30 -5.12 -6.51
N SER A 139 8.84 -4.36 -7.49
CA SER A 139 9.62 -3.95 -8.68
C SER A 139 9.20 -2.57 -9.16
N GLY A 140 10.09 -1.94 -9.92
CA GLY A 140 9.87 -0.61 -10.50
C GLY A 140 11.06 0.31 -10.22
N PRO A 141 11.07 1.52 -10.80
CA PRO A 141 12.23 2.41 -10.71
C PRO A 141 12.51 2.93 -9.29
N ASN A 142 11.57 2.78 -8.35
CA ASN A 142 11.67 3.27 -6.98
C ASN A 142 11.86 2.11 -6.00
N ASP A 143 13.02 2.04 -5.33
CA ASP A 143 13.20 1.12 -4.20
C ASP A 143 12.55 1.70 -2.94
N LEU A 144 11.70 0.90 -2.27
CA LEU A 144 11.06 1.30 -1.02
C LEU A 144 12.08 1.68 0.06
N ARG A 145 13.28 1.09 0.05
CA ARG A 145 14.32 1.36 1.07
C ARG A 145 14.85 2.78 1.00
N ASP A 146 14.82 3.39 -0.18
CA ASP A 146 15.28 4.76 -0.40
C ASP A 146 14.17 5.79 -0.11
N ALA A 147 12.94 5.33 0.15
CA ALA A 147 11.81 6.20 0.41
C ALA A 147 11.92 6.88 1.78
N GLN A 148 11.75 8.20 1.80
CA GLN A 148 11.55 8.95 3.03
C GLN A 148 10.06 9.19 3.28
N ARG A 149 9.57 9.06 4.51
CA ARG A 149 10.29 8.74 5.76
C ARG A 149 10.20 7.24 6.09
N SER A 150 11.27 6.66 6.64
CA SER A 150 11.24 5.29 7.20
C SER A 150 11.06 4.14 6.19
N GLY A 151 11.34 4.35 4.91
CA GLY A 151 11.20 3.33 3.86
C GLY A 151 12.04 2.08 4.10
N ALA A 152 13.30 2.24 4.52
CA ALA A 152 14.16 1.12 4.90
C ALA A 152 13.57 0.26 6.02
N HIS A 153 13.07 0.90 7.08
CA HIS A 153 12.42 0.19 8.19
C HIS A 153 11.09 -0.45 7.75
N LEU A 154 10.30 0.22 6.90
CA LEU A 154 9.05 -0.34 6.38
C LEU A 154 9.32 -1.59 5.54
N ALA A 155 10.36 -1.54 4.69
CA ALA A 155 10.80 -2.67 3.90
C ALA A 155 11.27 -3.84 4.78
N GLU A 156 12.00 -3.57 5.85
CA GLU A 156 12.42 -4.60 6.82
C GLU A 156 11.22 -5.24 7.52
N VAL A 157 10.30 -4.43 8.06
CA VAL A 157 9.11 -4.90 8.80
C VAL A 157 8.25 -5.78 7.90
N LEU A 158 7.99 -5.33 6.66
CA LEU A 158 7.15 -6.04 5.70
C LEU A 158 7.87 -7.17 4.96
N ASN A 159 9.15 -7.43 5.26
CA ASN A 159 9.96 -8.44 4.58
C ASN A 159 9.98 -8.23 3.04
N VAL A 160 10.29 -6.99 2.64
CA VAL A 160 10.27 -6.54 1.24
C VAL A 160 11.57 -6.87 0.52
N ARG A 161 11.42 -7.49 -0.66
CA ARG A 161 12.49 -7.72 -1.62
C ARG A 161 12.21 -6.98 -2.92
N HIS A 162 12.99 -5.93 -3.18
CA HIS A 162 13.05 -5.30 -4.50
C HIS A 162 13.78 -6.22 -5.48
N ILE A 163 13.10 -6.67 -6.54
CA ILE A 163 13.64 -7.68 -7.45
C ILE A 163 14.31 -7.09 -8.70
N ASN A 164 13.78 -6.00 -9.26
CA ASN A 164 14.34 -5.26 -10.39
C ASN A 164 13.60 -3.92 -10.59
N THR A 165 14.07 -3.12 -11.54
CA THR A 165 13.53 -1.79 -11.82
C THR A 165 12.34 -1.79 -12.79
N THR A 166 11.82 -2.94 -13.21
CA THR A 166 10.79 -3.05 -14.26
C THR A 166 9.43 -3.36 -13.67
N VAL A 167 8.49 -2.43 -13.83
CA VAL A 167 7.10 -2.61 -13.43
C VAL A 167 6.45 -3.81 -14.14
N GLY A 168 5.75 -4.63 -13.35
CA GLY A 168 5.10 -5.87 -13.75
C GLY A 168 5.91 -7.12 -13.38
N SER A 169 7.18 -6.99 -12.96
CA SER A 169 8.01 -8.14 -12.62
C SER A 169 7.55 -8.79 -11.30
N ALA A 170 7.20 -7.99 -10.29
CA ALA A 170 6.74 -8.50 -9.01
C ALA A 170 5.35 -9.14 -9.15
N SER A 171 4.46 -8.49 -9.90
CA SER A 171 3.16 -9.07 -10.28
C SER A 171 3.29 -10.37 -11.08
N GLY A 172 4.39 -10.59 -11.81
CA GLY A 172 4.63 -11.82 -12.56
C GLY A 172 5.22 -12.97 -11.75
N LEU A 173 5.78 -12.68 -10.57
CA LEU A 173 6.46 -13.66 -9.71
C LEU A 173 5.53 -14.34 -8.69
N LYS A 174 4.44 -13.66 -8.33
CA LYS A 174 3.42 -14.12 -7.38
C LYS A 174 2.35 -14.95 -8.09
#